data_AF-X1W317-F1
#
_entry.id   AF-X1W317-F1
#
_cell.length_a   1.000
_cell.length_b   1.000
_cell.length_c   1.000
_cell.angle_alpha   90.00
_cell.angle_beta   90.00
_cell.angle_gamma   90.00
#
_symmetry.space_group_name_H-M   'P 1'
#
loop_
_entity.id
_entity.type
_entity.pdbx_description
1 polymer ?
#
loop_
_entity_poly.entity_id
_entity_poly.type
_entity_poly.pdbx_seq_one_letter_code
_entity_poly.pdbx_strand_id
1 'polypeptide(L)' 'MVMKQIEIPSKKFLKQAARDFLNFQKGNKFFVFYGDLGSGKTTFIQTLCKELKVIDNVTSPSFSIINEYHTKDNKII' A
#
# COMPACT_ATOMS: atom_id res chain seq x y z
N MET A 1 6.80 8.76 19.42
CA MET A 1 6.38 8.42 18.04
C MET A 1 7.64 8.11 17.25
N VAL A 2 7.80 6.88 16.75
CA VAL A 2 9.00 6.52 15.97
C VAL A 2 8.74 6.90 14.52
N MET A 3 9.60 7.76 13.95
CA MET A 3 9.56 8.08 12.53
C MET A 3 10.50 7.14 11.77
N LYS A 4 10.03 6.61 10.64
CA LYS A 4 10.85 5.81 9.71
C LYS A 4 10.76 6.44 8.33
N GLN A 5 11.92 6.68 7.72
CA GLN A 5 12.03 7.13 6.34
C GLN A 5 12.38 5.94 5.44
N ILE A 6 11.71 5.84 4.29
CA ILE A 6 11.96 4.82 3.27
C ILE A 6 12.12 5.57 1.95
N GLU A 7 13.28 5.46 1.32
CA GLU A 7 13.55 6.11 0.03
C GLU A 7 13.26 5.17 -1.13
N ILE A 8 12.58 5.69 -2.15
CA ILE A 8 12.18 4.93 -3.34
C ILE A 8 12.73 5.63 -4.59
N PRO A 9 14.02 5.41 -4.94
CA PRO A 9 14.66 6.14 -6.03
C PRO A 9 14.15 5.71 -7.41
N SER A 10 13.55 4.52 -7.54
CA SER A 10 12.91 4.09 -8.78
C SER A 10 11.84 3.02 -8.54
N LYS A 11 11.02 2.74 -9.57
CA LYS A 11 9.96 1.72 -9.54
C LYS A 11 10.44 0.34 -9.09
N LYS A 12 11.73 0.00 -9.33
CA LYS A 12 12.32 -1.28 -8.90
C LYS A 12 12.33 -1.47 -7.39
N PHE A 13 12.36 -0.37 -6.63
CA PHE A 13 12.42 -0.38 -5.16
C PHE A 13 11.05 -0.40 -4.48
N LEU A 14 9.96 -0.21 -5.24
CA LEU A 14 8.60 -0.18 -4.68
C LEU A 14 8.28 -1.45 -3.87
N LYS A 15 8.69 -2.61 -4.39
CA LYS A 15 8.46 -3.90 -3.72
C LYS A 15 9.17 -3.97 -2.36
N GLN A 16 10.43 -3.56 -2.32
CA GLN A 16 11.22 -3.56 -1.09
C GLN A 16 10.65 -2.56 -0.08
N ALA A 17 10.30 -1.36 -0.54
CA ALA A 17 9.71 -0.33 0.29
C ALA A 17 8.37 -0.76 0.92
N ALA A 18 7.51 -1.45 0.15
CA ALA A 18 6.25 -2.00 0.65
C ALA A 18 6.49 -3.04 1.76
N ARG A 19 7.46 -3.94 1.61
CA ARG A 19 7.85 -4.90 2.65
C ARG A 19 8.36 -4.21 3.91
N ASP A 20 9.23 -3.22 3.74
CA ASP A 20 9.82 -2.47 4.85
C ASP A 20 8.77 -1.65 5.62
N PHE A 21 7.74 -1.17 4.92
CA PHE A 21 6.57 -0.54 5.51
C PHE A 21 5.72 -1.54 6.29
N LEU A 22 5.36 -2.69 5.70
CA LEU A 22 4.56 -3.73 6.37
C LEU A 22 5.23 -4.25 7.65
N ASN A 23 6.54 -4.45 7.60
CA ASN A 23 7.34 -4.86 8.77
C ASN A 23 7.37 -3.78 9.86
N PHE A 24 7.38 -2.50 9.47
CA PHE A 24 7.38 -1.39 10.42
C PHE A 24 6.03 -1.21 11.11
N GLN A 25 4.94 -1.59 10.47
CA GLN A 25 3.58 -1.31 10.94
C GLN A 25 3.22 -1.96 12.28
N LYS A 26 3.97 -2.98 12.74
CA LYS A 26 3.83 -3.67 14.03
C LYS A 26 2.38 -4.04 14.41
N GLY A 27 1.58 -4.47 13.43
CA GLY A 27 0.20 -4.90 13.64
C GLY A 27 -0.88 -3.82 13.56
N ASN A 28 -0.51 -2.55 13.32
CA ASN A 28 -1.48 -1.53 12.93
C ASN A 28 -2.16 -1.92 11.61
N LYS A 29 -3.45 -1.58 11.47
CA LYS A 29 -4.26 -1.91 10.28
C LYS A 29 -4.77 -0.70 9.51
N PHE A 30 -4.77 0.47 10.16
CA PHE A 30 -5.26 1.71 9.57
C PHE A 30 -4.10 2.65 9.27
N PHE A 31 -4.00 3.06 8.01
CA PHE A 31 -2.96 3.97 7.52
C PHE A 31 -3.59 5.03 6.65
N VAL A 32 -3.06 6.25 6.73
CA VAL A 32 -3.49 7.35 5.87
C VAL A 32 -2.29 7.79 5.03
N PHE A 33 -2.48 7.80 3.71
CA PHE A 33 -1.45 8.21 2.75
C PHE A 33 -1.69 9.65 2.32
N TYR A 34 -0.75 10.54 2.66
CA TYR A 34 -0.78 11.95 2.28
C TYR A 34 0.25 12.25 1.20
N GLY A 35 -0.07 13.21 0.33
CA GLY A 35 0.82 13.72 -0.71
C GLY A 35 0.06 14.24 -1.92
N ASP A 36 0.74 14.97 -2.79
CA ASP A 36 0.13 15.66 -3.93
C ASP A 36 -0.32 14.72 -5.06
N LEU A 37 -1.17 15.23 -5.96
CA LEU A 37 -1.53 14.49 -7.17
C LEU A 37 -0.25 14.14 -7.96
N GLY A 38 -0.13 12.89 -8.41
CA GLY A 38 1.06 12.42 -9.10
C GLY A 38 2.24 12.02 -8.20
N SER A 39 2.13 12.17 -6.88
CA SER A 39 3.20 11.77 -5.93
C SER A 39 3.46 10.25 -5.85
N GLY A 40 2.67 9.43 -6.55
CA GLY A 40 2.83 7.97 -6.58
C GLY A 40 2.06 7.20 -5.51
N LYS A 41 1.16 7.84 -4.73
CA LYS A 41 0.33 7.17 -3.70
C LYS A 41 -0.36 5.91 -4.20
N THR A 42 -1.14 6.01 -5.28
CA THR A 42 -1.88 4.87 -5.84
C THR A 42 -0.94 3.75 -6.29
N THR A 43 0.20 4.10 -6.90
CA THR A 43 1.21 3.11 -7.31
C THR A 43 1.82 2.39 -6.12
N PHE A 44 2.07 3.09 -5.01
CA PHE A 44 2.57 2.48 -3.80
C PHE A 44 1.52 1.57 -3.15
N ILE A 45 0.27 2.02 -3.03
CA ILE A 45 -0.85 1.22 -2.50
C ILE A 45 -1.04 -0.06 -3.33
N GLN A 46 -1.02 0.02 -4.66
CA GLN A 46 -1.07 -1.15 -5.54
C GLN A 46 0.05 -2.16 -5.24
N THR A 47 1.27 -1.66 -4.98
CA THR A 47 2.40 -2.53 -4.63
C THR A 47 2.21 -3.14 -3.23
N LEU A 48 1.69 -2.37 -2.28
CA LEU A 48 1.38 -2.84 -0.93
C LEU A 48 0.36 -3.98 -0.93
N CYS A 49 -0.75 -3.80 -1.66
CA CYS A 49 -1.78 -4.82 -1.82
C CYS A 49 -1.22 -6.11 -2.44
N LYS A 50 -0.33 -6.00 -3.44
CA LYS A 50 0.36 -7.17 -4.01
C LYS A 50 1.20 -7.92 -2.97
N GLU A 51 1.94 -7.21 -2.12
CA GLU A 51 2.72 -7.84 -1.04
C GLU A 51 1.82 -8.45 0.06
N LEU A 52 0.62 -7.89 0.26
CA LEU A 52 -0.44 -8.47 1.10
C LEU A 52 -1.19 -9.64 0.43
N LYS A 53 -0.76 -10.06 -0.77
CA LYS A 53 -1.38 -11.13 -1.56
C LYS A 53 -2.84 -10.87 -1.92
N VAL A 54 -3.20 -9.60 -2.14
CA VAL A 54 -4.47 -9.25 -2.80
C VAL A 54 -4.52 -9.88 -4.18
N ILE A 55 -5.62 -10.54 -4.51
CA ILE A 55 -5.85 -11.16 -5.82
C ILE A 55 -6.64 -10.24 -6.77
N ASP A 56 -7.33 -9.25 -6.21
CA ASP A 56 -8.13 -8.30 -6.96
C ASP A 56 -7.28 -7.23 -7.64
N ASN A 57 -7.84 -6.64 -8.70
CA ASN A 57 -7.22 -5.51 -9.38
C ASN A 57 -7.36 -4.24 -8.52
N VAL A 58 -6.23 -3.78 -7.97
CA VAL A 58 -6.18 -2.56 -7.15
C VAL A 58 -6.21 -1.31 -8.04
N THR A 59 -7.36 -0.64 -8.05
CA THR A 59 -7.59 0.62 -8.78
C THR A 59 -7.83 1.79 -7.81
N SER A 60 -7.65 3.02 -8.28
CA SER A 60 -8.04 4.20 -7.50
C SER A 60 -9.56 4.25 -7.41
N PRO A 61 -10.16 4.45 -6.22
CA PRO A 61 -11.60 4.72 -6.12
C PRO A 61 -11.86 6.11 -6.68
N SER A 62 -12.22 6.22 -7.97
CA SER A 62 -12.61 7.49 -8.57
C SER A 62 -14.02 7.92 -8.12
N PHE A 63 -14.90 6.95 -7.83
CA PHE A 63 -16.29 7.18 -7.43
C PHE A 63 -16.72 6.41 -6.18
N SER A 64 -16.07 5.29 -5.85
CA SER A 64 -16.50 4.38 -4.78
C SER A 64 -16.16 4.86 -3.37
N ILE A 65 -15.33 5.91 -3.22
CA ILE A 65 -14.78 6.44 -1.94
C ILE A 65 -13.92 5.41 -1.18
N ILE A 66 -14.34 4.14 -1.12
CA ILE A 66 -13.71 3.00 -0.47
C ILE A 66 -13.66 1.84 -1.48
N ASN A 67 -12.54 1.12 -1.52
CA ASN A 67 -12.45 -0.17 -2.20
C ASN A 67 -12.13 -1.24 -1.16
N GLU A 68 -12.76 -2.40 -1.30
CA GLU A 68 -12.46 -3.60 -0.52
C GLU A 68 -11.78 -4.61 -1.44
N TYR A 69 -10.74 -5.28 -0.93
CA TYR A 69 -9.96 -6.23 -1.69
C TYR A 69 -9.82 -7.57 -0.97
N HIS A 70 -10.06 -8.65 -1.71
CA HIS A 70 -9.86 -10.02 -1.25
C HIS A 70 -8.39 -10.44 -1.38
N THR A 71 -7.92 -11.12 -0.36
CA THR A 71 -6.59 -11.74 -0.32
C THR A 71 -6.67 -13.23 -0.54
N LYS A 72 -5.55 -13.83 -0.98
CA LYS A 72 -5.42 -15.28 -1.14
C LYS A 72 -5.69 -16.06 0.16
N ASP A 73 -5.47 -15.43 1.31
CA ASP A 73 -5.69 -16.03 2.63
C ASP A 73 -7.13 -15.81 3.14
N ASN A 74 -8.07 -15.51 2.22
CA ASN A 74 -9.51 -15.31 2.46
C ASN A 74 -9.86 -14.16 3.40
N LYS A 75 -8.98 -13.15 3.52
CA LYS A 75 -9.22 -11.91 4.27
C LYS A 75 -9.63 -10.79 3.32
N ILE A 76 -10.42 -9.84 3.84
CA ILE A 76 -10.78 -8.58 3.17
C ILE A 76 -9.94 -7.46 3.80
N ILE A 77 -9.39 -6.58 2.96
CA ILE A 77 -8.61 -5.39 3.33
C ILE A 77 -9.02 -4.16 2.54
#